data_AF-X1CBK5-F1
#
_entry.id   AF-X1CBK5-F1
#
_cell.length_a   1.000
_cell.length_b   1.000
_cell.length_c   1.000
_cell.angle_alpha   90.00
_cell.angle_beta   90.00
_cell.angle_gamma   90.00
#
_symmetry.space_group_name_H-M   'P 1'
#
loop_
_entity.id
_entity.type
_entity.pdbx_description
1 polymer ?
#
loop_
_entity_poly.entity_id
_entity_poly.type
_entity_poly.pdbx_seq_one_letter_code
_entity_poly.pdbx_strand_id
1 'polypeptide(L)' 'AIIDFHILDLLTKFNLIEKPKTLTKTKYLEIEELLEKIAEGLNLNLAELDLYMWYMETGKILK' A
#
# COMPACT_ATOMS: atom_id res chain seq x y z
N ALA A 1 -10.03 7.62 0.80
CA ALA A 1 -8.97 7.55 -0.21
C ALA A 1 -7.66 8.06 0.39
N ILE A 2 -6.89 7.15 1.01
CA ILE A 2 -5.62 7.42 1.74
C ILE A 2 -4.48 6.73 0.97
N ILE A 3 -4.58 6.61 -0.36
CA ILE A 3 -3.46 6.11 -1.16
C ILE A 3 -2.52 7.30 -1.36
N ASP A 4 -1.56 7.41 -0.46
CA ASP A 4 -0.46 8.36 -0.58
C ASP A 4 0.60 7.83 -1.56
N PHE A 5 1.42 8.73 -2.09
CA PHE A 5 2.54 8.35 -2.96
C PHE A 5 3.49 7.36 -2.29
N HIS A 6 3.58 7.38 -0.96
CA HIS A 6 4.29 6.39 -0.15
C HIS A 6 3.82 4.95 -0.43
N ILE A 7 2.52 4.68 -0.36
CA ILE A 7 1.96 3.35 -0.58
C ILE A 7 2.22 2.90 -2.02
N LEU A 8 2.08 3.80 -3.00
CA LEU A 8 2.40 3.52 -4.40
C LEU A 8 3.87 3.14 -4.61
N ASP A 9 4.80 3.93 -4.07
CA ASP A 9 6.23 3.62 -4.17
C ASP A 9 6.56 2.32 -3.43
N LEU A 10 5.90 2.03 -2.31
CA LEU A 10 6.11 0.81 -1.55
C LEU A 10 5.57 -0.43 -2.28
N LEU A 11 4.36 -0.38 -2.82
CA LEU A 11 3.81 -1.44 -3.67
C LEU A 11 4.67 -1.67 -4.91
N THR A 12 5.21 -0.60 -5.50
CA THR A 12 6.14 -0.70 -6.64
C THR A 12 7.46 -1.34 -6.21
N LYS A 13 8.01 -0.96 -5.04
CA LYS A 13 9.26 -1.46 -4.48
C LYS A 13 9.20 -2.94 -4.14
N PHE A 14 8.06 -3.42 -3.65
CA PHE A 14 7.78 -4.85 -3.46
C PHE A 14 7.35 -5.56 -4.75
N ASN A 15 7.37 -4.87 -5.89
CA ASN A 15 7.02 -5.42 -7.20
C ASN A 15 5.58 -5.98 -7.25
N LEU A 16 4.69 -5.47 -6.40
CA LEU A 16 3.27 -5.84 -6.32
C LEU A 16 2.45 -5.18 -7.43
N ILE A 17 2.84 -3.96 -7.84
CA ILE A 17 2.26 -3.23 -8.96
C ILE A 17 3.37 -2.66 -9.84
N GLU A 18 3.08 -2.45 -11.12
CA GLU A 18 3.92 -1.58 -11.95
C GLU A 18 3.61 -0.11 -11.68
N LYS A 19 4.66 0.73 -11.62
CA LYS A 19 4.50 2.17 -11.37
C LYS A 19 3.59 2.79 -12.44
N PRO A 20 2.37 3.24 -12.07
CA PRO A 20 1.47 3.81 -13.06
C PRO A 20 1.97 5.19 -13.48
N LYS A 21 2.11 5.41 -14.79
CA LYS A 21 2.41 6.76 -15.35
C LYS A 21 1.28 7.77 -15.08
N THR A 22 0.06 7.27 -14.91
CA THR A 22 -1.13 8.09 -14.60
C THR A 22 -2.03 7.30 -13.65
N LEU A 23 -2.41 7.94 -12.54
CA LEU A 23 -3.41 7.44 -11.60
C LEU A 23 -4.80 7.70 -12.17
N THR A 24 -5.29 6.77 -12.99
CA THR A 24 -6.70 6.77 -13.40
C THR A 24 -7.55 6.22 -12.26
N LYS A 25 -8.83 6.58 -12.23
CA LYS A 25 -9.78 6.07 -11.24
C LYS A 25 -9.80 4.54 -11.18
N THR A 26 -9.67 3.87 -12.33
CA THR A 26 -9.59 2.40 -12.41
C THR A 26 -8.36 1.86 -11.67
N LYS A 27 -7.17 2.42 -11.94
CA LYS A 27 -5.93 2.03 -11.25
C LYS A 27 -5.99 2.30 -9.76
N TYR A 28 -6.60 3.41 -9.38
CA TYR A 28 -6.83 3.72 -7.98
C TYR A 28 -7.65 2.60 -7.29
N LEU A 29 -8.77 2.19 -7.90
CA LEU A 29 -9.61 1.10 -7.38
C LEU A 29 -8.88 -0.25 -7.36
N GLU A 30 -8.12 -0.58 -8.41
CA GLU A 30 -7.30 -1.81 -8.45
C GLU A 30 -6.28 -1.87 -7.31
N ILE A 31 -5.62 -0.74 -7.02
CA ILE A 31 -4.67 -0.65 -5.91
C ILE A 31 -5.39 -0.75 -4.57
N GLU A 32 -6.56 -0.12 -4.42
CA GLU A 32 -7.36 -0.18 -3.19
C GLU A 32 -7.84 -1.61 -2.91
N GLU A 33 -8.37 -2.33 -3.92
CA GLU A 33 -8.73 -3.74 -3.80
C GLU A 33 -7.53 -4.64 -3.47
N LEU A 34 -6.35 -4.35 -4.03
CA LEU A 34 -5.14 -5.12 -3.74
C LEU A 34 -4.73 -4.94 -2.26
N LEU A 35 -4.74 -3.70 -1.77
CA LEU A 35 -4.44 -3.39 -0.38
C LEU A 35 -5.45 -4.04 0.57
N GLU A 36 -6.74 -4.00 0.22
CA GLU A 36 -7.81 -4.63 0.99
C GLU A 36 -7.61 -6.15 1.07
N LYS A 37 -7.29 -6.82 -0.03
CA LYS A 37 -6.97 -8.26 -0.03
C LYS A 37 -5.76 -8.61 0.83
N ILE A 38 -4.73 -7.78 0.82
CA ILE A 38 -3.53 -7.97 1.66
C ILE A 38 -3.91 -7.79 3.14
N ALA A 39 -4.69 -6.75 3.45
CA ALA A 39 -5.16 -6.46 4.80
C ALA A 39 -6.04 -7.60 5.33
N GLU A 40 -7.00 -8.09 4.53
CA GLU A 40 -7.84 -9.25 4.86
C GLU A 40 -7.02 -10.52 5.10
N GLY A 41 -6.03 -10.80 4.24
CA GLY A 41 -5.15 -11.96 4.39
C GLY A 41 -4.30 -11.93 5.65
N LEU A 42 -3.99 -10.73 6.16
CA LEU A 42 -3.26 -10.51 7.41
C LEU A 42 -4.19 -10.26 8.61
N ASN A 43 -5.51 -10.22 8.40
CA ASN A 43 -6.52 -9.83 9.39
C ASN A 43 -6.20 -8.48 10.06
N LEU A 44 -5.69 -7.53 9.27
CA LEU A 44 -5.32 -6.17 9.68
C LEU A 44 -6.27 -5.16 9.03
N ASN A 45 -6.39 -3.98 9.63
CA ASN A 45 -7.00 -2.84 8.95
C ASN A 45 -5.97 -2.09 8.07
N LEU A 46 -6.46 -1.26 7.14
CA LEU A 46 -5.59 -0.48 6.23
C LEU A 46 -4.57 0.41 6.96
N ALA A 47 -4.92 0.96 8.13
CA ALA A 47 -4.02 1.81 8.91
C ALA A 47 -2.93 1.01 9.62
N GLU A 48 -3.25 -0.20 10.09
CA GLU A 48 -2.28 -1.15 10.62
C GLU A 48 -1.35 -1.61 9.50
N LEU A 49 -1.90 -1.97 8.33
CA LEU A 49 -1.10 -2.35 7.17
C LEU A 49 -0.12 -1.24 6.78
N ASP A 50 -0.56 0.03 6.76
CA ASP A 50 0.30 1.18 6.48
C ASP A 50 1.45 1.29 7.49
N LEU A 51 1.17 1.14 8.79
CA LEU A 51 2.19 1.12 9.84
C LEU A 51 3.19 -0.04 9.66
N TYR A 52 2.69 -1.23 9.31
CA TYR A 52 3.52 -2.40 9.03
C TYR A 52 4.40 -2.19 7.79
N MET A 53 3.84 -1.63 6.73
CA MET A 53 4.55 -1.29 5.50
C MET A 53 5.65 -0.27 5.78
N TRP A 54 5.37 0.76 6.57
CA TRP A 54 6.36 1.73 7.03
C TRP A 54 7.49 1.09 7.84
N TYR A 55 7.14 0.18 8.76
CA TYR A 55 8.11 -0.57 9.54
C TYR A 55 9.00 -1.45 8.65
N MET A 56 8.44 -2.12 7.63
CA MET A 56 9.23 -2.91 6.67
C MET A 56 10.18 -2.03 5.84
N GLU A 57 9.78 -0.80 5.52
CA GLU A 57 10.61 0.12 4.75
C GLU A 57 11.77 0.72 5.57
N THR A 58 11.52 1.12 6.81
CA THR A 58 12.49 1.88 7.62
C THR A 58 13.19 1.05 8.69
N GLY A 59 12.66 -0.12 9.03
CA GLY A 59 13.09 -0.93 10.19
C GLY A 59 12.88 -0.23 11.53
N LYS A 60 12.12 0.88 11.56
CA LYS A 60 11.87 1.70 12.76
C LYS A 60 10.37 1.88 12.94
N ILE A 61 9.88 1.58 14.13
CA ILE A 61 8.52 1.98 14.51
C ILE A 61 8.61 3.46 14.91
N LEU A 62 7.95 4.35 14.16
CA LEU A 62 7.74 5.72 14.61
C LEU A 62 6.87 5.66 15.86
N LYS A 63 7.43 6.09 17.00
CA LYS A 63 6.74 6.25 18.27
C LYS A 63 6.89 7.68 18.74
#